data_AF-A0A958AWE0-F1
#
_entry.id   AF-A0A958AWE0-F1
#
_cell.length_a   1.000
_cell.length_b   1.000
_cell.length_c   1.000
_cell.angle_alpha   90.00
_cell.angle_beta   90.00
_cell.angle_gamma   90.00
#
_symmetry.space_group_name_H-M   'P 1'
#
loop_
_entity.id
_entity.type
_entity.pdbx_description
1 polymer ?
#
loop_
_entity_poly.entity_id
_entity_poly.type
_entity_poly.pdbx_seq_one_letter_code
_entity_poly.pdbx_strand_id
1 'polypeptide(L)' 'APRDHTDASEMAARTDEDLFKAIKFGGKSVNKSPLMPNWDENLSDQEIHLIIKHLRKLCCEGGQ' A
#
# COMPACT_ATOMS: atom_id res chain seq x y z
N ALA A 1 5.98 7.68 11.26
CA ALA A 1 7.07 7.02 10.55
C ALA A 1 6.51 6.22 9.37
N PRO A 2 7.29 5.96 8.31
CA PRO A 2 6.95 4.98 7.29
C PRO A 2 6.57 3.65 7.94
N ARG A 3 5.58 2.94 7.38
CA ARG A 3 5.15 1.65 7.92
C ARG A 3 6.11 0.55 7.45
N ASP A 4 6.25 -0.48 8.26
CA ASP A 4 6.91 -1.72 7.88
C ASP A 4 5.93 -2.56 7.05
N HIS A 5 6.30 -2.86 5.80
CA HIS A 5 5.49 -3.67 4.89
C HIS A 5 5.90 -5.14 4.87
N THR A 6 6.88 -5.54 5.69
CA THR A 6 7.29 -6.94 5.89
C THR A 6 6.51 -7.62 7.02
N ASP A 7 5.87 -6.85 7.90
CA ASP A 7 5.00 -7.37 8.96
C ASP A 7 3.69 -7.93 8.38
N ALA A 8 3.61 -9.25 8.30
CA ALA A 8 2.46 -9.99 7.80
C ALA A 8 1.17 -9.71 8.58
N SER A 9 1.25 -9.55 9.90
CA SER A 9 0.08 -9.33 10.76
C SER A 9 -0.56 -7.97 10.48
N GLU A 10 0.29 -6.95 10.33
CA GLU A 10 -0.13 -5.58 10.03
C GLU A 10 -0.58 -5.38 8.59
N MET A 11 0.06 -6.08 7.64
CA MET A 11 -0.34 -6.05 6.24
C MET A 11 -1.64 -6.84 6.03
N ALA A 12 -1.88 -7.94 6.73
CA ALA A 12 -3.13 -8.71 6.68
C ALA A 12 -4.33 -7.92 7.24
N ALA A 13 -4.11 -7.02 8.20
CA ALA A 13 -5.16 -6.16 8.76
C ALA A 13 -5.67 -5.07 7.79
N ARG A 14 -5.04 -4.90 6.63
CA ARG A 14 -5.41 -3.90 5.61
C ARG A 14 -5.95 -4.61 4.39
N THR A 15 -7.03 -4.10 3.81
CA THR A 15 -7.58 -4.64 2.57
C THR A 15 -6.80 -4.13 1.36
N ASP A 16 -6.89 -4.85 0.24
CA ASP A 16 -6.29 -4.38 -1.02
C ASP A 16 -6.92 -3.06 -1.49
N GLU A 17 -8.20 -2.83 -1.19
CA GLU A 17 -8.88 -1.58 -1.49
C GLU A 17 -8.33 -0.40 -0.67
N ASP A 18 -8.03 -0.62 0.61
CA ASP A 18 -7.43 0.41 1.47
C ASP A 18 -6.01 0.75 1.02
N LEU A 19 -5.24 -0.28 0.63
CA LEU A 19 -3.91 -0.09 0.05
C LEU A 19 -3.99 0.66 -1.29
N PHE A 20 -4.94 0.31 -2.14
CA PHE A 20 -5.20 1.00 -3.40
C PHE A 20 -5.54 2.47 -3.19
N LYS A 21 -6.48 2.78 -2.28
CA LYS A 21 -6.83 4.18 -1.96
C LYS A 21 -5.64 4.94 -1.39
N ALA A 22 -4.88 4.33 -0.49
CA ALA A 22 -3.70 4.94 0.11
C ALA A 22 -2.60 5.28 -0.93
N ILE A 23 -2.38 4.39 -1.91
CA ILE A 23 -1.40 4.62 -2.99
C ILE A 23 -1.95 5.63 -3.99
N LYS A 24 -3.19 5.45 -4.45
CA LYS A 24 -3.80 6.31 -5.47
C LYS A 24 -3.96 7.74 -4.97
N PHE A 25 -4.57 7.93 -3.82
CA PHE A 25 -4.96 9.25 -3.30
C PHE A 25 -4.06 9.76 -2.17
N GLY A 26 -2.98 9.03 -1.86
CA GLY A 26 -2.04 9.38 -0.81
C GLY A 26 -2.55 9.12 0.61
N GLY A 27 -1.68 9.32 1.59
CA GLY A 27 -1.94 8.93 2.98
C GLY A 27 -3.05 9.74 3.66
N LYS A 28 -3.31 10.98 3.22
CA LYS A 28 -4.45 11.78 3.73
C LYS A 28 -5.80 11.11 3.45
N SER A 29 -5.94 10.43 2.31
CA SER A 29 -7.21 9.82 1.89
C SER A 29 -7.69 8.70 2.82
N VAL A 30 -6.76 8.07 3.54
CA VAL A 30 -7.01 6.96 4.48
C VAL A 30 -6.79 7.40 5.93
N ASN A 31 -6.88 8.70 6.23
CA ASN A 31 -6.63 9.28 7.56
C ASN A 31 -5.25 8.91 8.14
N LYS A 32 -4.23 8.79 7.28
CA LYS A 32 -2.83 8.52 7.64
C LYS A 32 -1.95 9.74 7.33
N SER A 33 -0.64 9.55 7.42
CA SER A 33 0.35 10.62 7.28
C SER A 33 0.24 11.34 5.93
N PRO A 34 0.33 12.69 5.90
CA PRO A 34 0.35 13.46 4.66
C PRO A 34 1.67 13.33 3.88
N LEU A 35 2.66 12.63 4.43
CA LEU A 35 3.97 12.42 3.79
C LEU A 35 3.90 11.45 2.61
N MET A 36 2.83 10.67 2.50
CA MET A 36 2.59 9.82 1.33
C MET A 36 1.76 10.62 0.32
N PRO A 37 2.36 11.10 -0.80
CA PRO A 37 1.63 11.81 -1.83
C PRO A 37 0.68 10.87 -2.57
N ASN A 38 -0.25 11.45 -3.33
CA ASN A 38 -1.04 10.74 -4.30
C ASN A 38 -0.16 10.33 -5.50
N TRP A 39 -0.45 9.16 -6.06
CA TRP A 39 0.30 8.60 -7.19
C TRP A 39 -0.55 8.44 -8.46
N ASP A 40 -1.81 8.87 -8.42
CA ASP A 40 -2.76 8.76 -9.54
C ASP A 40 -2.36 9.56 -10.79
N GLU A 41 -1.50 10.56 -10.65
CA GLU A 41 -0.93 11.30 -11.79
C GLU A 41 0.26 10.58 -12.44
N ASN A 42 0.90 9.64 -11.73
CA ASN A 42 2.12 8.96 -12.17
C ASN A 42 1.91 7.48 -12.51
N LEU A 43 0.91 6.84 -11.92
CA LEU A 43 0.64 5.41 -12.05
C LEU A 43 -0.81 5.19 -12.48
N SER A 44 -0.98 4.28 -13.43
CA SER A 44 -2.31 3.76 -13.78
C SER A 44 -2.86 2.85 -12.67
N ASP A 45 -4.18 2.68 -12.65
CA ASP A 45 -4.85 1.77 -11.70
C ASP A 45 -4.28 0.35 -11.76
N GLN A 46 -3.89 -0.10 -12.97
CA GLN A 46 -3.27 -1.41 -13.17
C GLN A 46 -1.89 -1.50 -12.50
N GLU A 47 -1.06 -0.47 -12.62
CA GLU A 47 0.26 -0.41 -11.98
C GLU A 47 0.14 -0.35 -10.46
N ILE A 48 -0.84 0.39 -9.94
CA ILE A 48 -1.13 0.42 -8.50
C ILE A 48 -1.51 -0.99 -8.00
N HIS A 49 -2.34 -1.72 -8.74
CA HIS A 49 -2.66 -3.11 -8.41
C HIS A 49 -1.44 -4.04 -8.46
N LEU A 50 -0.49 -3.82 -9.37
CA LEU A 50 0.77 -4.57 -9.40
C LEU A 50 1.63 -4.30 -8.17
N ILE A 51 1.67 -3.04 -7.71
CA ILE A 51 2.38 -2.67 -6.46
C ILE A 51 1.74 -3.36 -5.27
N ILE A 52 0.40 -3.38 -5.17
CA ILE A 52 -0.30 -4.08 -4.07
C ILE A 52 0.05 -5.57 -4.07
N LYS A 53 0.07 -6.22 -5.23
CA LYS A 53 0.52 -7.62 -5.34
C LYS A 53 1.96 -7.81 -4.88
N HIS A 54 2.84 -6.87 -5.21
CA HIS A 54 4.23 -6.90 -4.73
C HIS A 54 4.31 -6.72 -3.20
N LEU A 55 3.51 -5.82 -2.63
CA LEU A 55 3.40 -5.66 -1.17
C LEU A 55 2.89 -6.93 -0.48
N ARG A 56 1.94 -7.65 -1.09
CA ARG A 56 1.46 -8.95 -0.59
C ARG A 56 2.53 -10.02 -0.66
N LYS A 57 3.31 -10.04 -1.75
CA LYS A 57 4.47 -10.93 -1.86
C LYS A 57 5.52 -10.64 -0.77
N LEU A 58 5.81 -9.36 -0.53
CA LEU A 58 6.76 -8.92 0.50
C LEU A 58 6.33 -9.33 1.92
N CYS A 59 5.06 -9.14 2.28
CA CYS A 59 4.59 -9.48 3.63
C CYS A 59 4.46 -10.98 3.88
N CYS A 60 4.09 -11.73 2.85
CA CYS A 60 3.36 -12.98 3.07
C CYS A 60 3.93 -14.17 2.29
N GLU A 61 4.77 -13.94 1.27
CA GLU A 61 5.56 -14.99 0.61
C GLU A 61 7.06 -14.90 0.98
N GLY A 62 7.54 -13.74 1.45
CA GLY A 62 8.93 -13.48 1.82
C GLY A 62 9.27 -13.71 3.30
N GLY A 63 8.36 -14.26 4.09
CA GLY A 63 8.58 -14.54 5.51
C GLY A 63 9.58 -15.68 5.72
N GLN A 64 10.87 -15.33 5.78
CA GLN A 64 11.87 -16.07 6.55
C GLN A 64 11.93 -15.53 7.97
#